data_AF-A0A182K0W3-F1
#
_entry.id   AF-A0A182K0W3-F1
#
_cell.length_a   1.000
_cell.length_b   1.000
_cell.length_c   1.000
_cell.angle_alpha   90.00
_cell.angle_beta   90.00
_cell.angle_gamma   90.00
#
_symmetry.space_group_name_H-M   'P 1'
#
loop_
_entity.id
_entity.type
_entity.pdbx_description
1 polymer ?
#
loop_
_entity_poly.entity_id
_entity_poly.type
_entity_poly.pdbx_seq_one_letter_code
_entity_poly.pdbx_strand_id
1 'polypeptide(L)'
;MMSYLASKVTSATSSSNGGVEETHDDDFIEAVVCQESEIGENQMKQVELGEGKVLLVRQNGKLSAIGNKCSHYGAMLVTGALGEGRVRCPWHGACFNVETGDIEDFPGMDSLPCYRVTVGEAGEVKVRAKRTELATNKRARVMAKRASQDERTYIVIGGGPSGATCAETLRQEGFTGRVVMINKEPCLPYDRVKVSKTMDMNLEKCLLRTQQFYDDNDIEVMLGTAVTKMDGTTRELTLDNGYKIRYDKAYIATGSNPRRPPIEGADLGNVCVLRTAADAKQVNEQLAPEKRVVILGTSFIGLEAAAYCVNKVANVKVIGRGAVPLKESFGDAVGKRVMELFEEKGVEFVMNSGIRRCIGTDGMVKKVELTDGTLLDADICIFGIGSTLYTEFLQGSGIGLNRNGSINTDQYLETNLEGVYVGGDIANAPVHSNDGQQATIGHYPLAQYHGRLAALNMIGKATPLKAVPFFWTVLFGKSFRYCGYGQPDEVIVEGDLAALKFVAFYIGKGGRVIGMSSCQRDPVIAQFAEYSSQGKVLHKEDLTPNPFGWIPA
;
A
#
# COMPACT_ATOMS: atom_id res chain seq x y z
N MET A 1 52.94 4.14 -19.36
CA MET A 1 53.37 4.85 -20.59
C MET A 1 52.62 6.17 -20.64
N MET A 2 53.30 7.25 -20.24
CA MET A 2 53.11 8.68 -20.63
C MET A 2 51.68 9.21 -20.85
N SER A 3 51.14 10.02 -19.90
CA SER A 3 51.07 11.52 -19.93
C SER A 3 50.00 12.07 -20.88
N TYR A 4 49.06 12.93 -20.46
CA TYR A 4 49.25 14.39 -20.49
C TYR A 4 48.16 15.19 -19.71
N LEU A 5 48.62 16.15 -18.89
CA LEU A 5 48.08 17.47 -18.44
C LEU A 5 46.66 17.58 -17.84
N ALA A 6 46.42 18.00 -16.59
CA ALA A 6 46.91 19.12 -15.73
C ALA A 6 46.13 20.45 -15.85
N SER A 7 45.44 20.76 -14.74
CA SER A 7 45.15 22.06 -14.12
C SER A 7 44.15 23.03 -14.76
N LYS A 8 43.15 23.44 -13.95
CA LYS A 8 43.03 24.82 -13.45
C LYS A 8 42.15 24.86 -12.20
N VAL A 9 42.79 25.26 -11.10
CA VAL A 9 42.17 25.78 -9.88
C VAL A 9 42.00 27.28 -10.09
N THR A 10 40.82 27.83 -9.80
CA THR A 10 40.63 29.26 -9.58
C THR A 10 39.70 29.46 -8.39
N SER A 11 40.26 30.07 -7.35
CA SER A 11 39.57 30.70 -6.22
C SER A 11 38.92 32.02 -6.63
N ALA A 12 37.71 32.29 -6.15
CA ALA A 12 37.15 33.64 -6.02
C ALA A 12 36.00 33.56 -4.98
N THR A 13 36.26 33.93 -3.73
CA THR A 13 35.87 35.20 -3.08
C THR A 13 34.37 35.45 -2.98
N SER A 14 33.91 35.47 -1.73
CA SER A 14 32.63 35.96 -1.24
C SER A 14 32.32 37.38 -1.71
N SER A 15 31.12 37.58 -2.26
CA SER A 15 30.46 38.88 -2.29
C SER A 15 28.99 38.68 -1.98
N SER A 16 28.59 39.12 -0.79
CA SER A 16 27.22 39.39 -0.41
C SER A 16 26.64 40.47 -1.33
N ASN A 17 25.58 40.16 -2.07
CA ASN A 17 24.67 41.17 -2.59
C ASN A 17 23.25 40.63 -2.51
N GLY A 18 22.44 41.30 -1.70
CA GLY A 18 21.00 41.16 -1.76
C GLY A 18 20.52 41.65 -3.12
N GLY A 19 20.00 40.72 -3.90
CA GLY A 19 19.22 40.99 -5.09
C GLY A 19 17.84 40.42 -4.84
N VAL A 20 16.84 41.30 -4.83
CA VAL A 20 15.43 40.90 -4.96
C VAL A 20 15.33 40.15 -6.28
N GLU A 21 15.03 38.85 -6.25
CA GLU A 21 14.71 38.09 -7.45
C GLU A 21 13.44 38.67 -8.08
N GLU A 22 13.60 39.38 -9.18
CA GLU A 22 12.51 39.66 -10.11
C GLU A 22 12.10 38.34 -10.77
N THR A 23 11.01 37.74 -10.29
CA THR A 23 10.44 36.53 -10.88
C THR A 23 9.81 36.88 -12.24
N HIS A 24 10.46 36.48 -13.33
CA HIS A 24 9.84 36.43 -14.65
C HIS A 24 8.67 35.43 -14.64
N ASP A 25 7.52 35.81 -15.19
CA ASP A 25 6.26 35.05 -15.23
C ASP A 25 6.30 33.80 -16.16
N ASP A 26 7.49 33.42 -16.67
CA ASP A 26 7.69 32.30 -17.60
C ASP A 26 7.48 30.92 -16.95
N ASP A 27 7.66 30.82 -15.63
CA ASP A 27 7.48 29.58 -14.86
C ASP A 27 6.02 29.14 -14.71
N PHE A 28 5.09 30.07 -14.95
CA PHE A 28 3.66 29.85 -14.77
C PHE A 28 2.95 29.80 -16.12
N ILE A 29 1.78 29.15 -16.09
CA ILE A 29 0.79 29.23 -17.15
C ILE A 29 -0.53 29.62 -16.52
N GLU A 30 -1.21 30.58 -17.13
CA GLU A 30 -2.57 31.00 -16.77
C GLU A 30 -3.43 31.03 -18.03
N ALA A 31 -4.60 30.39 -17.97
CA ALA A 31 -5.54 30.39 -19.08
C ALA A 31 -6.98 30.28 -18.57
N VAL A 32 -7.93 30.79 -19.37
CA VAL A 32 -9.35 30.44 -19.23
C VAL A 32 -9.52 28.98 -19.67
N VAL A 33 -10.07 28.15 -18.79
CA VAL A 33 -10.16 26.70 -19.00
C VAL A 33 -11.59 26.21 -19.25
N CYS A 34 -12.60 26.93 -18.76
CA CYS A 34 -14.02 26.72 -19.06
C CYS A 34 -14.88 27.89 -18.52
N GLN A 35 -16.19 27.84 -18.77
CA GLN A 35 -17.20 28.63 -18.05
C GLN A 35 -17.61 27.93 -16.76
N GLU A 36 -17.94 28.71 -15.73
CA GLU A 36 -18.40 28.22 -14.43
C GLU A 36 -19.67 27.36 -14.55
N SER A 37 -20.55 27.71 -15.50
CA SER A 37 -21.78 26.96 -15.77
C SER A 37 -21.54 25.55 -16.34
N GLU A 38 -20.32 25.25 -16.80
CA GLU A 38 -19.98 23.94 -17.35
C GLU A 38 -19.57 22.91 -16.29
N ILE A 39 -19.58 23.28 -15.01
CA ILE A 39 -19.34 22.37 -13.89
C ILE A 39 -20.41 22.59 -12.83
N GLY A 40 -21.27 21.58 -12.65
CA GLY A 40 -22.32 21.57 -11.66
C GLY A 40 -21.79 21.36 -10.24
N GLU A 41 -22.63 21.63 -9.26
CA GLU A 41 -22.31 21.36 -7.85
C GLU A 41 -22.07 19.85 -7.64
N ASN A 42 -21.05 19.50 -6.85
CA ASN A 42 -20.59 18.13 -6.63
C ASN A 42 -20.14 17.40 -7.91
N GLN A 43 -19.55 18.13 -8.85
CA GLN A 43 -18.96 17.55 -10.06
C GLN A 43 -17.45 17.76 -10.13
N MET A 44 -16.82 16.90 -10.91
CA MET A 44 -15.43 17.03 -11.31
C MET A 44 -15.35 17.20 -12.83
N LYS A 45 -14.41 18.03 -13.29
CA LYS A 45 -14.16 18.22 -14.71
C LYS A 45 -12.66 18.26 -14.97
N GLN A 46 -12.20 17.46 -15.92
CA GLN A 46 -10.84 17.61 -16.40
C GLN A 46 -10.78 18.69 -17.49
N VAL A 47 -9.81 19.58 -17.38
CA VAL A 47 -9.55 20.66 -18.34
C VAL A 47 -8.09 20.65 -18.78
N GLU A 48 -7.84 21.13 -19.99
CA GLU A 48 -6.48 21.34 -20.50
C GLU A 48 -5.95 22.69 -20.00
N LEU A 49 -4.66 22.76 -19.68
CA LEU A 49 -3.94 23.97 -19.32
C LEU A 49 -2.55 23.93 -19.97
N GLY A 50 -2.43 24.54 -21.15
CA GLY A 50 -1.26 24.37 -22.01
C GLY A 50 -1.14 22.92 -22.48
N GLU A 51 0.02 22.29 -22.24
CA GLU A 51 0.27 20.87 -22.53
C GLU A 51 -0.12 19.93 -21.37
N GLY A 52 -0.53 20.51 -20.23
CA GLY A 52 -0.91 19.79 -19.02
C GLY A 52 -2.42 19.66 -18.87
N LYS A 53 -2.83 18.91 -17.85
CA LYS A 53 -4.25 18.71 -17.49
C LYS A 53 -4.46 18.97 -16.02
N VAL A 54 -5.63 19.50 -15.70
CA VAL A 54 -6.04 19.86 -14.35
C VAL A 54 -7.40 19.24 -14.04
N LEU A 55 -7.62 18.82 -12.80
CA LEU A 55 -8.93 18.43 -12.31
C LEU A 55 -9.57 19.62 -11.58
N LEU A 56 -10.63 20.16 -12.16
CA LEU A 56 -11.53 21.08 -11.48
C LEU A 56 -12.54 20.30 -10.65
N VAL A 57 -12.83 20.80 -9.45
CA VAL A 57 -13.89 20.28 -8.58
C VAL A 57 -14.73 21.45 -8.08
N ARG A 58 -16.06 21.32 -8.18
CA ARG A 58 -17.01 22.26 -7.59
C ARG A 58 -17.72 21.61 -6.40
N GLN A 59 -17.47 22.14 -5.21
CA GLN A 59 -18.16 21.73 -3.98
C GLN A 59 -18.33 22.92 -3.03
N ASN A 60 -19.44 22.93 -2.30
CA ASN A 60 -19.82 24.00 -1.38
C ASN A 60 -19.81 25.38 -2.05
N GLY A 61 -20.23 25.45 -3.32
CA GLY A 61 -20.22 26.69 -4.11
C GLY A 61 -18.83 27.22 -4.47
N LYS A 62 -17.75 26.47 -4.22
CA LYS A 62 -16.36 26.85 -4.50
C LYS A 62 -15.77 25.97 -5.59
N LEU A 63 -15.01 26.60 -6.49
CA LEU A 63 -14.15 25.91 -7.45
C LEU A 63 -12.74 25.75 -6.92
N SER A 64 -12.23 24.55 -7.05
CA SER A 64 -10.84 24.17 -6.72
C SER A 64 -10.20 23.46 -7.91
N ALA A 65 -8.87 23.49 -7.97
CA ALA A 65 -8.09 22.90 -9.06
C ALA A 65 -6.89 22.15 -8.49
N ILE A 66 -6.79 20.86 -8.81
CA ILE A 66 -5.68 20.00 -8.37
C ILE A 66 -5.09 19.20 -9.53
N GLY A 67 -3.96 18.53 -9.29
CA GLY A 67 -3.39 17.54 -10.21
C GLY A 67 -4.44 16.52 -10.68
N ASN A 68 -4.41 16.15 -11.96
CA ASN A 68 -5.47 15.37 -12.58
C ASN A 68 -5.30 13.84 -12.46
N LYS A 69 -4.10 13.39 -12.10
CA LYS A 69 -3.78 11.97 -11.92
C LYS A 69 -3.46 11.64 -10.47
N CYS A 70 -3.75 10.41 -10.05
CA CYS A 70 -3.33 9.88 -8.76
C CYS A 70 -1.79 9.80 -8.69
N SER A 71 -1.20 10.29 -7.60
CA SER A 71 0.25 10.29 -7.40
C SER A 71 0.87 8.90 -7.20
N HIS A 72 0.07 7.85 -6.96
CA HIS A 72 0.54 6.47 -6.90
C HIS A 72 0.95 5.95 -8.30
N TYR A 73 0.00 5.45 -9.09
CA TYR A 73 0.23 4.86 -10.41
C TYR A 73 -0.45 5.63 -11.56
N GLY A 74 -0.83 6.90 -11.34
CA GLY A 74 -1.23 7.79 -12.43
C GLY A 74 -2.67 7.60 -12.96
N ALA A 75 -3.55 6.94 -12.21
CA ALA A 75 -4.95 6.82 -12.59
C ALA A 75 -5.61 8.20 -12.75
N MET A 76 -6.46 8.37 -13.75
CA MET A 76 -7.19 9.62 -13.96
C MET A 76 -8.21 9.82 -12.82
N LEU A 77 -8.13 10.93 -12.10
CA LEU A 77 -8.99 11.16 -10.93
C LEU A 77 -10.41 11.59 -11.32
N VAL A 78 -10.59 12.14 -12.53
CA VAL A 78 -11.92 12.43 -13.09
C VAL A 78 -12.80 11.17 -13.23
N THR A 79 -12.19 9.98 -13.35
CA THR A 79 -12.92 8.70 -13.38
C THR A 79 -13.02 8.04 -12.00
N GLY A 80 -12.65 8.76 -10.94
CA GLY A 80 -12.69 8.32 -9.55
C GLY A 80 -14.04 8.57 -8.88
N ALA A 81 -14.03 8.55 -7.55
CA ALA A 81 -15.20 8.88 -6.74
C ALA A 81 -14.98 10.21 -6.02
N LEU A 82 -15.87 11.18 -6.23
CA LEU A 82 -15.89 12.41 -5.44
C LEU A 82 -16.65 12.17 -4.14
N GLY A 83 -15.99 12.39 -3.00
CA GLY A 83 -16.59 12.43 -1.68
C GLY A 83 -16.68 13.87 -1.16
N GLU A 84 -17.04 14.04 0.11
CA GLU A 84 -17.06 15.37 0.74
C GLU A 84 -15.63 15.91 0.92
N GLY A 85 -15.25 16.91 0.11
CA GLY A 85 -13.96 17.59 0.22
C GLY A 85 -12.74 16.80 -0.29
N ARG A 86 -12.94 15.62 -0.89
CA ARG A 86 -11.83 14.78 -1.40
C ARG A 86 -12.23 13.93 -2.60
N VAL A 87 -11.26 13.56 -3.42
CA VAL A 87 -11.43 12.62 -4.54
C VAL A 87 -10.68 11.32 -4.27
N ARG A 88 -11.35 10.18 -4.46
CA ARG A 88 -10.78 8.84 -4.36
C ARG A 88 -10.42 8.29 -5.73
N CYS A 89 -9.19 7.80 -5.83
CA CYS A 89 -8.66 7.13 -7.00
C CYS A 89 -9.48 5.87 -7.35
N PRO A 90 -9.86 5.68 -8.62
CA PRO A 90 -10.62 4.50 -9.03
C PRO A 90 -9.80 3.23 -8.89
N TRP A 91 -8.49 3.33 -9.13
CA TRP A 91 -7.52 2.26 -8.89
C TRP A 91 -7.00 2.33 -7.47
N HIS A 92 -6.77 1.26 -6.73
CA HIS A 92 -6.01 1.31 -5.48
C HIS A 92 -6.58 2.13 -4.28
N GLY A 93 -7.48 3.09 -4.47
CA GLY A 93 -8.23 3.75 -3.40
C GLY A 93 -7.58 4.96 -2.72
N ALA A 94 -6.45 5.51 -3.22
CA ALA A 94 -5.84 6.71 -2.65
C ALA A 94 -6.80 7.92 -2.68
N CYS A 95 -6.80 8.77 -1.64
CA CYS A 95 -7.63 9.97 -1.58
C CYS A 95 -6.82 11.23 -1.47
N PHE A 96 -7.31 12.28 -2.12
CA PHE A 96 -6.69 13.60 -2.12
C PHE A 96 -7.72 14.66 -1.76
N ASN A 97 -7.37 15.56 -0.85
CA ASN A 97 -8.16 16.72 -0.51
C ASN A 97 -8.34 17.60 -1.76
N VAL A 98 -9.57 18.00 -2.09
CA VAL A 98 -9.82 18.77 -3.33
C VAL A 98 -9.34 20.20 -3.25
N GLU A 99 -9.15 20.74 -2.05
CA GLU A 99 -8.70 22.12 -1.86
C GLU A 99 -7.18 22.23 -1.69
N THR A 100 -6.55 21.27 -1.01
CA THR A 100 -5.09 21.34 -0.74
C THR A 100 -4.28 20.42 -1.63
N GLY A 101 -4.92 19.44 -2.28
CA GLY A 101 -4.27 18.35 -2.99
C GLY A 101 -3.56 17.35 -2.07
N ASP A 102 -3.60 17.53 -0.75
CA ASP A 102 -2.91 16.64 0.20
C ASP A 102 -3.47 15.23 0.13
N ILE A 103 -2.59 14.22 0.17
CA ILE A 103 -2.99 12.83 0.30
C ILE A 103 -3.58 12.59 1.71
N GLU A 104 -4.82 12.13 1.77
CA GLU A 104 -5.55 11.89 3.01
C GLU A 104 -5.75 10.41 3.30
N ASP A 105 -5.83 9.60 2.24
CA ASP A 105 -5.91 8.15 2.27
C ASP A 105 -4.98 7.57 1.20
N PHE A 106 -4.53 6.34 1.42
CA PHE A 106 -3.38 5.75 0.73
C PHE A 106 -3.84 4.77 -0.35
N PRO A 107 -3.00 4.34 -1.31
CA PRO A 107 -1.53 4.38 -1.32
C PRO A 107 -0.89 5.59 -2.01
N GLY A 108 0.41 5.79 -1.74
CA GLY A 108 1.23 6.86 -2.33
C GLY A 108 2.10 7.57 -1.28
N MET A 109 3.08 8.34 -1.73
CA MET A 109 3.91 9.18 -0.84
C MET A 109 3.70 10.68 -1.12
N ASP A 110 3.39 11.05 -2.36
CA ASP A 110 3.25 12.45 -2.76
C ASP A 110 1.79 12.90 -2.75
N SER A 111 1.61 14.17 -2.40
CA SER A 111 0.36 14.89 -2.60
C SER A 111 0.23 15.35 -4.06
N LEU A 112 -0.91 15.94 -4.40
CA LEU A 112 -1.12 16.60 -5.67
C LEU A 112 -0.75 18.09 -5.55
N PRO A 113 -0.28 18.71 -6.63
CA PRO A 113 -0.26 20.16 -6.73
C PRO A 113 -1.69 20.71 -6.65
N CYS A 114 -1.82 21.90 -6.06
CA CYS A 114 -3.05 22.69 -6.04
C CYS A 114 -2.80 23.99 -6.80
N TYR A 115 -3.73 24.34 -7.67
CA TYR A 115 -3.59 25.46 -8.60
C TYR A 115 -4.55 26.59 -8.21
N ARG A 116 -4.13 27.82 -8.48
CA ARG A 116 -4.97 28.99 -8.18
C ARG A 116 -6.11 29.05 -9.19
N VAL A 117 -7.34 29.18 -8.69
CA VAL A 117 -8.54 29.38 -9.50
C VAL A 117 -9.07 30.80 -9.28
N THR A 118 -9.45 31.48 -10.37
CA THR A 118 -10.18 32.74 -10.32
C THR A 118 -11.36 32.68 -11.29
N VAL A 119 -12.53 33.15 -10.84
CA VAL A 119 -13.73 33.23 -11.69
C VAL A 119 -13.96 34.71 -12.03
N GLY A 120 -14.01 35.03 -13.32
CA GLY A 120 -14.31 36.38 -13.79
C GLY A 120 -15.79 36.74 -13.65
N GLU A 121 -16.13 38.02 -13.79
CA GLU A 121 -17.52 38.52 -13.68
C GLU A 121 -18.48 37.87 -14.71
N ALA A 122 -17.95 37.48 -15.87
CA ALA A 122 -18.69 36.78 -16.92
C ALA A 122 -18.77 35.25 -16.71
N GLY A 123 -18.26 34.73 -15.58
CA GLY A 123 -18.23 33.29 -15.28
C GLY A 123 -17.01 32.54 -15.83
N GLU A 124 -16.03 33.23 -16.41
CA GLU A 124 -14.83 32.60 -16.97
C GLU A 124 -13.94 32.04 -15.85
N VAL A 125 -13.70 30.73 -15.85
CA VAL A 125 -12.81 30.07 -14.89
C VAL A 125 -11.39 30.12 -15.44
N LYS A 126 -10.50 30.81 -14.74
CA LYS A 126 -9.06 30.83 -15.02
C LYS A 126 -8.29 30.00 -14.00
N VAL A 127 -7.32 29.23 -14.48
CA VAL A 127 -6.41 28.46 -13.64
C VAL A 127 -4.98 28.93 -13.87
N ARG A 128 -4.26 29.23 -12.80
CA ARG A 128 -2.82 29.51 -12.81
C ARG A 128 -2.05 28.40 -12.13
N ALA A 129 -1.08 27.83 -12.83
CA ALA A 129 -0.28 26.70 -12.37
C ALA A 129 1.20 26.88 -12.71
N LYS A 130 2.09 26.35 -11.87
CA LYS A 130 3.52 26.25 -12.18
C LYS A 130 3.74 25.13 -13.19
N ARG A 131 4.50 25.39 -14.27
CA ARG A 131 4.72 24.42 -15.36
C ARG A 131 5.32 23.10 -14.87
N THR A 132 6.25 23.17 -13.92
CA THR A 132 6.89 21.98 -13.33
C THR A 132 5.91 21.11 -12.55
N GLU A 133 4.94 21.71 -11.87
CA GLU A 133 3.91 20.99 -11.12
C GLU A 133 2.90 20.32 -12.05
N LEU A 134 2.52 20.98 -13.14
CA LEU A 134 1.70 20.38 -14.19
C LEU A 134 2.39 19.16 -14.83
N ALA A 135 3.69 19.26 -15.11
CA ALA A 135 4.44 18.19 -15.73
C ALA A 135 4.62 16.98 -14.80
N THR A 136 4.94 17.21 -13.53
CA THR A 136 5.19 16.13 -12.55
C THR A 136 3.91 15.55 -11.96
N ASN A 137 2.85 16.37 -11.84
CA ASN A 137 1.58 16.03 -11.18
C ASN A 137 1.77 15.48 -9.76
N LYS A 138 2.86 15.85 -9.08
CA LYS A 138 3.20 15.37 -7.74
C LYS A 138 3.82 16.50 -6.93
N ARG A 139 3.52 16.52 -5.64
CA ARG A 139 4.05 17.49 -4.69
C ARG A 139 4.43 16.78 -3.41
N ALA A 140 5.71 16.81 -3.06
CA ALA A 140 6.14 16.50 -1.70
C ALA A 140 5.73 17.67 -0.78
N ARG A 141 5.20 17.36 0.40
CA ARG A 141 4.92 18.41 1.40
C ARG A 141 6.22 18.94 1.98
N VAL A 142 6.19 20.20 2.43
CA VAL A 142 7.35 20.82 3.08
C VAL A 142 7.67 20.07 4.37
N MET A 143 8.95 19.80 4.60
CA MET A 143 9.45 19.05 5.75
C MET A 143 10.09 20.00 6.75
N ALA A 144 9.82 19.79 8.04
CA ALA A 144 10.63 20.36 9.11
C ALA A 144 12.06 19.80 9.06
N LYS A 145 13.02 20.57 9.56
CA LYS A 145 14.40 20.12 9.76
C LYS A 145 14.65 19.81 11.22
N ARG A 146 15.66 18.98 11.48
CA ARG A 146 16.10 18.71 12.83
C ARG A 146 16.60 20.00 13.49
N ALA A 147 16.18 20.23 14.73
CA ALA A 147 16.61 21.36 15.54
C ALA A 147 17.43 20.86 16.73
N SER A 148 18.60 21.43 16.98
CA SER A 148 19.54 20.94 18.01
C SER A 148 19.00 21.04 19.44
N GLN A 149 18.04 21.94 19.68
CA GLN A 149 17.38 22.15 20.97
C GLN A 149 16.25 21.16 21.27
N ASP A 150 15.79 20.41 20.27
CA ASP A 150 14.75 19.40 20.43
C ASP A 150 15.40 18.03 20.66
N GLU A 151 15.60 17.68 21.93
CA GLU A 151 16.30 16.45 22.34
C GLU A 151 15.44 15.18 22.19
N ARG A 152 14.15 15.33 21.86
CA ARG A 152 13.23 14.18 21.72
C ARG A 152 13.68 13.27 20.59
N THR A 153 13.65 11.97 20.84
CA THR A 153 13.98 10.91 19.88
C THR A 153 12.78 10.02 19.61
N TYR A 154 12.28 10.05 18.39
CA TYR A 154 11.19 9.20 17.92
C TYR A 154 11.74 8.08 17.04
N ILE A 155 11.43 6.84 17.40
CA ILE A 155 11.92 5.65 16.69
C ILE A 155 10.81 5.02 15.87
N VAL A 156 11.12 4.66 14.62
CA VAL A 156 10.27 3.86 13.74
C VAL A 156 10.93 2.50 13.54
N ILE A 157 10.26 1.42 13.93
CA ILE A 157 10.77 0.05 13.83
C ILE A 157 10.11 -0.64 12.62
N GLY A 158 10.88 -0.80 11.54
CA GLY A 158 10.47 -1.42 10.29
C GLY A 158 10.50 -0.45 9.10
N GLY A 159 11.31 -0.74 8.09
CA GLY A 159 11.41 0.04 6.83
C GLY A 159 10.40 -0.37 5.77
N GLY A 160 9.18 -0.75 6.17
CA GLY A 160 8.07 -1.01 5.26
C GLY A 160 7.33 0.27 4.83
N PRO A 161 6.28 0.15 3.99
CA PRO A 161 5.48 1.31 3.57
C PRO A 161 4.89 2.08 4.76
N SER A 162 4.48 1.38 5.82
CA SER A 162 3.97 1.96 7.05
C SER A 162 5.00 2.82 7.80
N GLY A 163 6.20 2.26 8.04
CA GLY A 163 7.27 2.99 8.71
C GLY A 163 7.80 4.17 7.90
N ALA A 164 7.97 4.00 6.58
CA ALA A 164 8.37 5.08 5.69
C ALA A 164 7.37 6.25 5.72
N THR A 165 6.07 5.96 5.65
CA THR A 165 5.03 6.99 5.75
C THR A 165 5.03 7.66 7.13
N CYS A 166 5.27 6.92 8.22
CA CYS A 166 5.38 7.51 9.56
C CYS A 166 6.56 8.48 9.67
N ALA A 167 7.77 8.04 9.30
CA ALA A 167 8.97 8.85 9.36
C ALA A 167 8.86 10.14 8.53
N GLU A 168 8.31 10.03 7.32
CA GLU A 168 8.05 11.18 6.46
C GLU A 168 6.98 12.11 7.08
N THR A 169 5.87 11.57 7.56
CA THR A 169 4.78 12.36 8.16
C THR A 169 5.25 13.14 9.39
N LEU A 170 6.12 12.57 10.23
CA LEU A 170 6.69 13.30 11.38
C LEU A 170 7.34 14.62 10.95
N ARG A 171 8.13 14.58 9.86
CA ARG A 171 8.77 15.79 9.31
C ARG A 171 7.76 16.71 8.63
N GLN A 172 6.80 16.17 7.87
CA GLN A 172 5.74 16.98 7.24
C GLN A 172 4.90 17.75 8.26
N GLU A 173 4.78 17.21 9.47
CA GLU A 173 3.89 17.74 10.52
C GLU A 173 4.64 18.51 11.61
N GLY A 174 5.89 18.91 11.33
CA GLY A 174 6.62 19.87 12.16
C GLY A 174 7.46 19.27 13.27
N PHE A 175 7.65 17.94 13.34
CA PHE A 175 8.53 17.35 14.34
C PHE A 175 9.99 17.71 14.05
N THR A 176 10.65 18.37 15.00
CA THR A 176 12.03 18.86 14.90
C THR A 176 13.06 18.01 15.64
N GLY A 177 12.62 17.03 16.43
CA GLY A 177 13.51 16.13 17.17
C GLY A 177 14.19 15.10 16.26
N ARG A 178 14.92 14.16 16.86
CA ARG A 178 15.59 13.08 16.14
C ARG A 178 14.59 12.02 15.68
N VAL A 179 14.64 11.63 14.40
CA VAL A 179 13.86 10.51 13.84
C VAL A 179 14.81 9.44 13.37
N VAL A 180 14.63 8.21 13.86
CA VAL A 180 15.44 7.05 13.45
C VAL A 180 14.52 5.93 12.97
N MET A 181 14.67 5.52 11.73
CA MET A 181 14.00 4.35 11.15
C MET A 181 14.95 3.16 11.13
N ILE A 182 14.61 2.11 11.87
CA ILE A 182 15.42 0.89 11.99
C ILE A 182 14.81 -0.18 11.09
N ASN A 183 15.58 -0.66 10.12
CA ASN A 183 15.13 -1.62 9.12
C ASN A 183 16.03 -2.85 9.07
N LYS A 184 15.42 -4.03 9.26
CA LYS A 184 16.12 -5.32 9.15
C LYS A 184 16.59 -5.61 7.72
N GLU A 185 15.84 -5.19 6.71
CA GLU A 185 16.26 -5.39 5.31
C GLU A 185 17.44 -4.45 4.99
N PRO A 186 18.44 -4.89 4.19
CA PRO A 186 19.62 -4.08 3.84
C PRO A 186 19.32 -3.09 2.70
N CYS A 187 18.07 -2.64 2.57
CA CYS A 187 17.63 -1.75 1.49
C CYS A 187 16.62 -0.73 2.01
N LEU A 188 16.51 0.40 1.30
CA LEU A 188 15.53 1.45 1.60
C LEU A 188 14.09 0.95 1.40
N PRO A 189 13.10 1.60 2.04
CA PRO A 189 11.69 1.27 1.83
C PRO A 189 11.29 1.32 0.36
N TYR A 190 10.54 0.31 -0.07
CA TYR A 190 10.16 0.11 -1.46
C TYR A 190 8.71 -0.37 -1.60
N ASP A 191 8.19 -0.32 -2.81
CA ASP A 191 6.87 -0.81 -3.17
C ASP A 191 6.80 -2.35 -3.10
N ARG A 192 6.36 -2.85 -1.95
CA ARG A 192 6.24 -4.28 -1.66
C ARG A 192 5.18 -4.98 -2.52
N VAL A 193 4.28 -4.25 -3.19
CA VAL A 193 3.27 -4.85 -4.07
C VAL A 193 3.92 -5.49 -5.31
N LYS A 194 5.13 -5.06 -5.67
CA LYS A 194 5.90 -5.61 -6.80
C LYS A 194 6.47 -7.00 -6.55
N VAL A 195 6.75 -7.37 -5.29
CA VAL A 195 7.45 -8.61 -4.90
C VAL A 195 6.82 -9.87 -5.51
N SER A 196 5.49 -9.97 -5.51
CA SER A 196 4.77 -11.15 -6.03
C SER A 196 4.30 -11.00 -7.48
N LYS A 197 4.35 -9.80 -8.05
CA LYS A 197 3.79 -9.48 -9.39
C LYS A 197 4.85 -9.28 -10.47
N THR A 198 6.06 -8.90 -10.08
CA THR A 198 7.18 -8.57 -10.97
C THR A 198 8.46 -9.02 -10.29
N MET A 199 8.72 -10.33 -10.26
CA MET A 199 9.85 -10.87 -9.48
C MET A 199 11.22 -10.53 -10.07
N ASP A 200 11.26 -10.07 -11.32
CA ASP A 200 12.41 -9.48 -12.02
C ASP A 200 12.52 -7.96 -11.81
N MET A 201 11.81 -7.39 -10.82
CA MET A 201 11.84 -5.96 -10.55
C MET A 201 13.26 -5.42 -10.29
N ASN A 202 13.52 -4.23 -10.81
CA ASN A 202 14.66 -3.43 -10.38
C ASN A 202 14.31 -2.71 -9.07
N LEU A 203 14.95 -3.12 -7.97
CA LEU A 203 14.69 -2.60 -6.63
C LEU A 203 14.87 -1.07 -6.52
N GLU A 204 15.88 -0.50 -7.18
CA GLU A 204 16.15 0.95 -7.14
C GLU A 204 14.98 1.76 -7.70
N LYS A 205 14.30 1.23 -8.74
CA LYS A 205 13.12 1.87 -9.34
C LYS A 205 11.84 1.65 -8.52
N CYS A 206 11.87 0.74 -7.55
CA CYS A 206 10.77 0.45 -6.66
C CYS A 206 10.86 1.19 -5.33
N LEU A 207 11.98 1.88 -5.05
CA LEU A 207 12.15 2.64 -3.82
C LEU A 207 11.06 3.71 -3.67
N LEU A 208 10.52 3.86 -2.46
CA LEU A 208 9.52 4.89 -2.17
C LEU A 208 10.14 6.29 -2.15
N ARG A 209 11.39 6.37 -1.69
CA ARG A 209 12.23 7.57 -1.61
C ARG A 209 13.69 7.19 -1.84
N THR A 210 14.49 8.14 -2.33
CA THR A 210 15.94 7.98 -2.48
C THR A 210 16.65 8.11 -1.13
N GLN A 211 17.91 7.68 -1.04
CA GLN A 211 18.74 7.95 0.15
C GLN A 211 18.83 9.45 0.42
N GLN A 212 19.09 10.24 -0.62
CA GLN A 212 19.18 11.70 -0.54
C GLN A 212 17.94 12.33 0.10
N PHE A 213 16.74 11.80 -0.18
CA PHE A 213 15.52 12.31 0.44
C PHE A 213 15.53 12.15 1.98
N TYR A 214 16.00 11.02 2.48
CA TYR A 214 16.08 10.80 3.93
C TYR A 214 17.14 11.69 4.57
N ASP A 215 18.31 11.79 3.93
CA ASP A 215 19.42 12.63 4.36
C ASP A 215 19.01 14.11 4.40
N ASP A 216 18.39 14.60 3.30
CA ASP A 216 17.92 15.97 3.19
C ASP A 216 16.94 16.32 4.30
N ASN A 217 16.11 15.38 4.76
CA ASN A 217 15.04 15.62 5.73
C ASN A 217 15.38 15.16 7.16
N ASP A 218 16.66 14.95 7.45
CA ASP A 218 17.17 14.57 8.76
C ASP A 218 16.47 13.31 9.32
N ILE A 219 16.20 12.32 8.47
CA ILE A 219 15.65 11.02 8.86
C ILE A 219 16.79 10.00 8.84
N GLU A 220 17.23 9.56 10.01
CA GLU A 220 18.28 8.55 10.12
C GLU A 220 17.71 7.18 9.75
N VAL A 221 18.36 6.47 8.82
CA VAL A 221 17.93 5.12 8.39
C VAL A 221 19.00 4.10 8.70
N MET A 222 18.70 3.16 9.60
CA MET A 222 19.58 2.05 9.96
C MET A 222 19.18 0.80 9.18
N LEU A 223 19.86 0.52 8.08
CA LEU A 223 19.61 -0.64 7.23
C LEU A 223 20.32 -1.90 7.75
N GLY A 224 19.81 -3.07 7.41
CA GLY A 224 20.41 -4.36 7.80
C GLY A 224 20.51 -4.56 9.31
N THR A 225 19.67 -3.85 10.09
CA THR A 225 19.73 -3.82 11.55
C THR A 225 18.38 -4.20 12.13
N ALA A 226 18.34 -5.25 12.95
CA ALA A 226 17.12 -5.69 13.61
C ALA A 226 17.05 -5.21 15.06
N VAL A 227 15.85 -4.83 15.52
CA VAL A 227 15.54 -4.72 16.95
C VAL A 227 15.32 -6.13 17.49
N THR A 228 16.07 -6.52 18.51
CA THR A 228 16.04 -7.86 19.12
C THR A 228 15.35 -7.87 20.48
N LYS A 229 15.26 -6.71 21.15
CA LYS A 229 14.54 -6.55 22.42
C LYS A 229 14.01 -5.13 22.57
N MET A 230 12.82 -5.01 23.15
CA MET A 230 12.25 -3.74 23.65
C MET A 230 12.02 -3.81 25.15
N ASP A 231 12.43 -2.77 25.88
CA ASP A 231 12.12 -2.57 27.29
C ASP A 231 11.20 -1.34 27.42
N GLY A 232 9.94 -1.58 27.78
CA GLY A 232 8.93 -0.54 27.94
C GLY A 232 9.11 0.29 29.21
N THR A 233 9.82 -0.21 30.23
CA THR A 233 10.06 0.50 31.49
C THR A 233 11.18 1.51 31.34
N THR A 234 12.30 1.10 30.73
CA THR A 234 13.46 1.97 30.51
C THR A 234 13.40 2.75 29.19
N ARG A 235 12.36 2.50 28.37
CA ARG A 235 12.17 3.04 27.01
C ARG A 235 13.43 2.88 26.15
N GLU A 236 13.94 1.66 26.10
CA GLU A 236 15.18 1.31 25.39
C GLU A 236 14.92 0.15 24.41
N LEU A 237 15.56 0.21 23.24
CA LEU A 237 15.64 -0.89 22.27
C LEU A 237 17.06 -1.43 22.24
N THR A 238 17.19 -2.75 22.16
CA THR A 238 18.46 -3.43 21.87
C THR A 238 18.45 -3.91 20.43
N LEU A 239 19.53 -3.64 19.70
CA LEU A 239 19.70 -4.04 18.30
C LEU A 239 20.53 -5.33 18.22
N ASP A 240 20.50 -6.00 17.07
CA ASP A 240 21.25 -7.23 16.80
C ASP A 240 22.78 -7.07 16.85
N ASN A 241 23.28 -5.87 16.58
CA ASN A 241 24.68 -5.50 16.75
C ASN A 241 25.07 -5.12 18.20
N GLY A 242 24.15 -5.27 19.16
CA GLY A 242 24.36 -4.94 20.58
C GLY A 242 24.21 -3.46 20.93
N TYR A 243 24.01 -2.57 19.94
CA TYR A 243 23.73 -1.17 20.19
C TYR A 243 22.39 -1.00 20.92
N LYS A 244 22.33 -0.02 21.82
CA LYS A 244 21.15 0.32 22.61
C LYS A 244 20.72 1.74 22.31
N ILE A 245 19.43 1.94 22.07
CA ILE A 245 18.86 3.24 21.75
C ILE A 245 17.65 3.53 22.63
N ARG A 246 17.67 4.68 23.30
CA ARG A 246 16.53 5.21 24.05
C ARG A 246 15.59 5.98 23.15
N TYR A 247 14.31 6.01 23.52
CA TYR A 247 13.27 6.71 22.77
C TYR A 247 12.31 7.44 23.70
N ASP A 248 11.79 8.56 23.22
CA ASP A 248 10.66 9.25 23.84
C ASP A 248 9.34 8.63 23.38
N LYS A 249 9.25 8.30 22.08
CA LYS A 249 8.14 7.57 21.47
C LYS A 249 8.65 6.56 20.44
N ALA A 250 7.91 5.46 20.28
CA ALA A 250 8.21 4.41 19.31
C ALA A 250 6.99 4.08 18.45
N TYR A 251 7.21 3.85 17.15
CA TYR A 251 6.23 3.29 16.24
C TYR A 251 6.69 1.93 15.73
N ILE A 252 5.91 0.89 15.98
CA ILE A 252 6.24 -0.49 15.60
C ILE A 252 5.47 -0.85 14.32
N ALA A 253 6.21 -1.11 13.24
CA ALA A 253 5.68 -1.41 11.92
C ALA A 253 6.45 -2.57 11.25
N THR A 254 6.76 -3.62 12.03
CA THR A 254 7.63 -4.72 11.62
C THR A 254 7.00 -5.69 10.61
N GLY A 255 5.67 -5.64 10.47
CA GLY A 255 4.94 -6.39 9.45
C GLY A 255 4.94 -7.90 9.68
N SER A 256 4.78 -8.65 8.59
CA SER A 256 4.54 -10.09 8.63
C SER A 256 5.68 -10.95 8.06
N ASN A 257 5.82 -12.15 8.61
CA ASN A 257 6.80 -13.18 8.30
C ASN A 257 6.12 -14.37 7.60
N PRO A 258 6.49 -14.76 6.37
CA PRO A 258 5.87 -15.90 5.68
C PRO A 258 5.94 -17.20 6.49
N ARG A 259 4.86 -17.97 6.49
CA ARG A 259 4.83 -19.28 7.14
C ARG A 259 5.56 -20.31 6.29
N ARG A 260 6.46 -21.06 6.93
CA ARG A 260 6.94 -22.35 6.43
C ARG A 260 6.21 -23.46 7.19
N PRO A 261 5.59 -24.43 6.50
CA PRO A 261 4.96 -25.56 7.17
C PRO A 261 6.03 -26.44 7.82
N PRO A 262 5.76 -27.04 9.00
CA PRO A 262 6.70 -27.92 9.69
C PRO A 262 6.70 -29.32 9.03
N ILE A 263 7.15 -29.39 7.78
CA ILE A 263 7.25 -30.62 6.98
C ILE A 263 8.69 -30.87 6.57
N GLU A 264 9.05 -32.13 6.37
CA GLU A 264 10.37 -32.53 5.89
C GLU A 264 10.68 -31.86 4.53
N GLY A 265 11.90 -31.32 4.40
CA GLY A 265 12.40 -30.67 3.18
C GLY A 265 11.87 -29.25 2.92
N ALA A 266 11.12 -28.65 3.85
CA ALA A 266 10.65 -27.25 3.74
C ALA A 266 11.79 -26.20 3.74
N ASP A 267 13.02 -26.62 4.06
CA ASP A 267 14.26 -25.85 4.17
C ASP A 267 15.22 -26.06 2.98
N LEU A 268 14.86 -26.90 2.00
CA LEU A 268 15.64 -27.09 0.77
C LEU A 268 15.81 -25.75 0.02
N GLY A 269 16.95 -25.56 -0.65
CA GLY A 269 17.40 -24.25 -1.15
C GLY A 269 16.52 -23.58 -2.23
N ASN A 270 15.73 -24.38 -2.93
CA ASN A 270 14.74 -23.98 -3.94
C ASN A 270 13.29 -24.13 -3.45
N VAL A 271 13.08 -24.29 -2.14
CA VAL A 271 11.78 -24.18 -1.47
C VAL A 271 11.65 -22.77 -0.88
N CYS A 272 10.92 -21.93 -1.61
CA CYS A 272 10.89 -20.49 -1.45
C CYS A 272 9.61 -20.01 -0.75
N VAL A 273 9.66 -18.77 -0.26
CA VAL A 273 8.50 -17.95 0.14
C VAL A 273 8.58 -16.64 -0.64
N LEU A 274 7.62 -15.73 -0.47
CA LEU A 274 7.63 -14.41 -1.11
C LEU A 274 7.23 -13.31 -0.12
N ARG A 275 8.18 -12.48 0.30
CA ARG A 275 7.92 -11.28 1.13
C ARG A 275 8.90 -10.13 0.88
N THR A 276 10.16 -10.45 0.63
CA THR A 276 11.26 -9.50 0.43
C THR A 276 11.66 -9.41 -1.04
N ALA A 277 12.41 -8.37 -1.40
CA ALA A 277 12.99 -8.27 -2.74
C ALA A 277 13.98 -9.42 -3.03
N ALA A 278 14.68 -9.90 -1.99
CA ALA A 278 15.57 -11.04 -2.08
C ALA A 278 14.81 -12.33 -2.41
N ASP A 279 13.65 -12.56 -1.79
CA ASP A 279 12.80 -13.73 -2.10
C ASP A 279 12.36 -13.73 -3.57
N ALA A 280 11.89 -12.58 -4.06
CA ALA A 280 11.47 -12.42 -5.46
C ALA A 280 12.62 -12.71 -6.43
N LYS A 281 13.79 -12.12 -6.17
CA LYS A 281 15.00 -12.37 -6.95
C LYS A 281 15.38 -13.86 -6.96
N GLN A 282 15.39 -14.50 -5.79
CA GLN A 282 15.72 -15.92 -5.64
C GLN A 282 14.79 -16.81 -6.48
N VAL A 283 13.48 -16.55 -6.47
CA VAL A 283 12.54 -17.30 -7.31
C VAL A 283 12.82 -17.04 -8.78
N ASN A 284 12.96 -15.77 -9.17
CA ASN A 284 13.14 -15.36 -10.57
C ASN A 284 14.39 -15.97 -11.22
N GLU A 285 15.53 -16.00 -10.50
CA GLU A 285 16.79 -16.55 -10.99
C GLU A 285 16.76 -18.07 -11.27
N GLN A 286 15.77 -18.77 -10.72
CA GLN A 286 15.61 -20.22 -10.91
C GLN A 286 14.67 -20.58 -12.06
N LEU A 287 13.87 -19.61 -12.55
CA LEU A 287 12.90 -19.86 -13.61
C LEU A 287 13.61 -20.15 -14.94
N ALA A 288 13.25 -21.26 -15.56
CA ALA A 288 13.70 -21.61 -16.91
C ALA A 288 12.64 -22.50 -17.61
N PRO A 289 12.58 -22.51 -18.96
CA PRO A 289 11.51 -23.17 -19.71
C PRO A 289 11.31 -24.66 -19.41
N GLU A 290 12.34 -25.35 -18.93
CA GLU A 290 12.30 -26.78 -18.58
C GLU A 290 11.88 -27.06 -17.13
N LYS A 291 11.80 -26.03 -16.28
CA LYS A 291 11.54 -26.18 -14.83
C LYS A 291 10.06 -26.43 -14.55
N ARG A 292 9.77 -27.16 -13.49
CA ARG A 292 8.41 -27.39 -12.97
C ARG A 292 8.23 -26.67 -11.65
N VAL A 293 7.20 -25.84 -11.54
CA VAL A 293 6.95 -25.04 -10.33
C VAL A 293 5.73 -25.59 -9.61
N VAL A 294 5.89 -25.89 -8.31
CA VAL A 294 4.78 -26.26 -7.43
C VAL A 294 4.56 -25.17 -6.39
N ILE A 295 3.32 -24.70 -6.26
CA ILE A 295 2.94 -23.64 -5.34
C ILE A 295 1.96 -24.21 -4.33
N LEU A 296 2.24 -24.07 -3.03
CA LEU A 296 1.28 -24.40 -1.98
C LEU A 296 0.61 -23.11 -1.50
N GLY A 297 -0.69 -22.97 -1.76
CA GLY A 297 -1.49 -21.83 -1.31
C GLY A 297 -2.28 -21.18 -2.45
N THR A 298 -3.57 -21.00 -2.22
CA THR A 298 -4.55 -20.49 -3.20
C THR A 298 -5.07 -19.09 -2.84
N SER A 299 -4.27 -18.33 -2.09
CA SER A 299 -4.51 -16.91 -1.78
C SER A 299 -3.75 -15.99 -2.74
N PHE A 300 -3.88 -14.67 -2.58
CA PHE A 300 -3.37 -13.66 -3.51
C PHE A 300 -1.90 -13.85 -3.88
N ILE A 301 -1.00 -13.99 -2.90
CA ILE A 301 0.44 -14.13 -3.17
C ILE A 301 0.75 -15.41 -3.97
N GLY A 302 0.11 -16.53 -3.64
CA GLY A 302 0.30 -17.80 -4.35
C GLY A 302 -0.19 -17.73 -5.80
N LEU A 303 -1.35 -17.09 -6.03
CA LEU A 303 -1.90 -16.90 -7.37
C LEU A 303 -1.13 -15.86 -8.19
N GLU A 304 -0.65 -14.79 -7.58
CA GLU A 304 0.23 -13.82 -8.24
C GLU A 304 1.55 -14.48 -8.65
N ALA A 305 2.13 -15.32 -7.79
CA ALA A 305 3.30 -16.11 -8.12
C ALA A 305 3.06 -17.09 -9.29
N ALA A 306 1.93 -17.79 -9.27
CA ALA A 306 1.54 -18.69 -10.35
C ALA A 306 1.39 -17.92 -11.68
N ALA A 307 0.72 -16.76 -11.65
CA ALA A 307 0.54 -15.90 -12.81
C ALA A 307 1.86 -15.28 -13.33
N TYR A 308 2.83 -15.06 -12.46
CA TYR A 308 4.16 -14.60 -12.86
C TYR A 308 5.01 -15.71 -13.49
N CYS A 309 4.92 -16.93 -12.96
CA CYS A 309 5.71 -18.08 -13.41
C CYS A 309 5.20 -18.67 -14.73
N VAL A 310 3.88 -18.64 -14.96
CA VAL A 310 3.30 -19.24 -16.17
C VAL A 310 3.88 -18.62 -17.44
N ASN A 311 4.14 -19.45 -18.45
CA ASN A 311 4.87 -19.15 -19.69
C ASN A 311 6.39 -18.92 -19.53
N LYS A 312 6.97 -19.01 -18.33
CA LYS A 312 8.44 -18.96 -18.10
C LYS A 312 9.04 -20.32 -17.77
N VAL A 313 8.18 -21.32 -17.54
CA VAL A 313 8.52 -22.65 -17.03
C VAL A 313 7.67 -23.71 -17.74
N ALA A 314 8.03 -24.99 -17.60
CA ALA A 314 7.38 -26.10 -18.30
C ALA A 314 5.94 -26.30 -17.84
N ASN A 315 5.69 -26.22 -16.52
CA ASN A 315 4.34 -26.22 -15.95
C ASN A 315 4.32 -25.56 -14.57
N VAL A 316 3.12 -25.15 -14.16
CA VAL A 316 2.83 -24.62 -12.84
C VAL A 316 1.68 -25.41 -12.23
N LYS A 317 1.90 -26.00 -11.05
CA LYS A 317 0.85 -26.65 -10.26
C LYS A 317 0.59 -25.86 -8.99
N VAL A 318 -0.68 -25.55 -8.71
CA VAL A 318 -1.11 -24.86 -7.49
C VAL A 318 -1.90 -25.82 -6.61
N ILE A 319 -1.42 -26.05 -5.39
CA ILE A 319 -2.03 -26.94 -4.41
C ILE A 319 -2.82 -26.12 -3.40
N GLY A 320 -4.07 -26.48 -3.19
CA GLY A 320 -4.99 -25.80 -2.28
C GLY A 320 -5.70 -26.77 -1.35
N ARG A 321 -5.90 -26.37 -0.09
CA ARG A 321 -6.67 -27.15 0.89
C ARG A 321 -8.19 -27.01 0.71
N GLY A 322 -8.64 -25.89 0.17
CA GLY A 322 -10.05 -25.65 -0.10
C GLY A 322 -10.49 -26.21 -1.45
N ALA A 323 -11.78 -26.05 -1.75
CA ALA A 323 -12.37 -26.46 -3.02
C ALA A 323 -12.10 -25.47 -4.16
N VAL A 324 -11.98 -24.17 -3.85
CA VAL A 324 -11.69 -23.10 -4.82
C VAL A 324 -10.68 -22.10 -4.24
N PRO A 325 -9.90 -21.39 -5.08
CA PRO A 325 -9.04 -20.30 -4.63
C PRO A 325 -9.83 -19.11 -4.11
N LEU A 326 -9.19 -18.28 -3.27
CA LEU A 326 -9.73 -17.01 -2.75
C LEU A 326 -11.11 -17.11 -2.07
N LYS A 327 -11.57 -18.31 -1.67
CA LYS A 327 -12.88 -18.52 -1.05
C LYS A 327 -13.17 -17.55 0.10
N GLU A 328 -12.23 -17.39 1.02
CA GLU A 328 -12.38 -16.51 2.19
C GLU A 328 -12.53 -15.03 1.82
N SER A 329 -11.99 -14.60 0.67
CA SER A 329 -12.03 -13.20 0.25
C SER A 329 -13.16 -12.92 -0.74
N PHE A 330 -13.43 -13.85 -1.67
CA PHE A 330 -14.33 -13.64 -2.79
C PHE A 330 -15.55 -14.56 -2.83
N GLY A 331 -15.60 -15.60 -1.99
CA GLY A 331 -16.66 -16.61 -2.00
C GLY A 331 -16.50 -17.65 -3.12
N ASP A 332 -17.35 -18.68 -3.07
CA ASP A 332 -17.22 -19.86 -3.93
C ASP A 332 -17.37 -19.56 -5.44
N ALA A 333 -18.36 -18.75 -5.83
CA ALA A 333 -18.65 -18.47 -7.23
C ALA A 333 -17.51 -17.72 -7.93
N VAL A 334 -17.02 -16.64 -7.31
CA VAL A 334 -15.91 -15.85 -7.84
C VAL A 334 -14.61 -16.65 -7.77
N GLY A 335 -14.38 -17.39 -6.68
CA GLY A 335 -13.23 -18.27 -6.53
C GLY A 335 -13.14 -19.32 -7.64
N LYS A 336 -14.26 -19.98 -7.97
CA LYS A 336 -14.35 -20.93 -9.09
C LYS A 336 -13.99 -20.26 -10.42
N ARG A 337 -14.55 -19.09 -10.72
CA ARG A 337 -14.25 -18.39 -11.96
C ARG A 337 -12.78 -17.97 -12.07
N VAL A 338 -12.16 -17.57 -10.95
CA VAL A 338 -10.73 -17.28 -10.88
C VAL A 338 -9.90 -18.54 -11.14
N MET A 339 -10.30 -19.70 -10.61
CA MET A 339 -9.66 -20.98 -10.91
C MET A 339 -9.69 -21.28 -12.41
N GLU A 340 -10.87 -21.17 -13.03
CA GLU A 340 -11.04 -21.38 -14.49
C GLU A 340 -10.16 -20.43 -15.30
N LEU A 341 -10.03 -19.15 -14.88
CA LEU A 341 -9.13 -18.18 -15.52
C LEU A 341 -7.67 -18.65 -15.50
N PHE A 342 -7.23 -19.27 -14.42
CA PHE A 342 -5.86 -19.78 -14.29
C PHE A 342 -5.65 -21.05 -15.11
N GLU A 343 -6.64 -21.95 -15.14
CA GLU A 343 -6.64 -23.16 -15.98
C GLU A 343 -6.61 -22.81 -17.47
N GLU A 344 -7.38 -21.80 -17.90
CA GLU A 344 -7.32 -21.22 -19.26
C GLU A 344 -5.92 -20.71 -19.63
N LYS A 345 -5.06 -20.42 -18.64
CA LYS A 345 -3.66 -19.98 -18.82
C LYS A 345 -2.65 -21.10 -18.66
N GLY A 346 -3.08 -22.34 -18.46
CA GLY A 346 -2.21 -23.51 -18.34
C GLY A 346 -1.68 -23.77 -16.92
N VAL A 347 -2.30 -23.18 -15.90
CA VAL A 347 -2.02 -23.54 -14.50
C VAL A 347 -2.88 -24.73 -14.10
N GLU A 348 -2.28 -25.77 -13.54
CA GLU A 348 -3.00 -26.93 -13.03
C GLU A 348 -3.27 -26.77 -11.53
N PHE A 349 -4.50 -27.03 -11.09
CA PHE A 349 -4.83 -27.03 -9.67
C PHE A 349 -4.94 -28.44 -9.09
N VAL A 350 -4.45 -28.59 -7.86
CA VAL A 350 -4.65 -29.78 -7.05
C VAL A 350 -5.36 -29.34 -5.76
N MET A 351 -6.69 -29.35 -5.81
CA MET A 351 -7.56 -28.86 -4.73
C MET A 351 -7.84 -29.95 -3.69
N ASN A 352 -8.34 -29.54 -2.52
CA ASN A 352 -8.57 -30.42 -1.36
C ASN A 352 -7.33 -31.26 -0.99
N SER A 353 -6.14 -30.69 -1.18
CA SER A 353 -4.86 -31.38 -0.99
C SER A 353 -3.85 -30.52 -0.22
N GLY A 354 -2.71 -31.11 0.10
CA GLY A 354 -1.57 -30.46 0.74
C GLY A 354 -0.27 -31.20 0.45
N ILE A 355 0.86 -30.59 0.82
CA ILE A 355 2.17 -31.23 0.73
C ILE A 355 2.48 -31.90 2.08
N ARG A 356 2.83 -33.19 2.03
CA ARG A 356 3.31 -33.97 3.16
C ARG A 356 4.79 -33.74 3.42
N ARG A 357 5.61 -33.72 2.37
CA ARG A 357 7.05 -33.41 2.43
C ARG A 357 7.61 -33.00 1.06
N CYS A 358 8.73 -32.30 1.08
CA CYS A 358 9.54 -31.98 -0.10
C CYS A 358 10.72 -32.94 -0.16
N ILE A 359 10.91 -33.62 -1.29
CA ILE A 359 11.96 -34.62 -1.48
C ILE A 359 13.04 -34.00 -2.35
N GLY A 360 14.26 -33.96 -1.81
CA GLY A 360 15.40 -33.30 -2.45
C GLY A 360 16.55 -34.22 -2.82
N THR A 361 17.43 -33.70 -3.67
CA THR A 361 18.74 -34.26 -4.02
C THR A 361 19.73 -33.10 -4.03
N ASP A 362 20.92 -33.26 -3.46
CA ASP A 362 21.93 -32.21 -3.33
C ASP A 362 21.40 -30.91 -2.71
N GLY A 363 20.52 -31.04 -1.69
CA GLY A 363 19.92 -29.90 -0.99
C GLY A 363 18.83 -29.14 -1.75
N MET A 364 18.40 -29.65 -2.91
CA MET A 364 17.38 -29.03 -3.76
C MET A 364 16.18 -29.96 -3.98
N VAL A 365 14.95 -29.44 -3.88
CA VAL A 365 13.72 -30.16 -4.19
C VAL A 365 13.74 -30.67 -5.63
N LYS A 366 13.30 -31.92 -5.78
CA LYS A 366 13.04 -32.60 -7.06
C LYS A 366 11.62 -33.10 -7.17
N LYS A 367 10.99 -33.41 -6.04
CA LYS A 367 9.61 -33.87 -5.94
C LYS A 367 8.93 -33.31 -4.69
N VAL A 368 7.61 -33.18 -4.75
CA VAL A 368 6.79 -33.02 -3.55
C VAL A 368 5.88 -34.25 -3.41
N GLU A 369 5.77 -34.77 -2.20
CA GLU A 369 4.79 -35.80 -1.86
C GLU A 369 3.55 -35.12 -1.30
N LEU A 370 2.39 -35.39 -1.90
CA LEU A 370 1.11 -34.89 -1.43
C LEU A 370 0.62 -35.70 -0.22
N THR A 371 -0.40 -35.20 0.46
CA THR A 371 -0.99 -35.86 1.64
C THR A 371 -1.63 -37.22 1.34
N ASP A 372 -1.98 -37.49 0.09
CA ASP A 372 -2.49 -38.79 -0.38
C ASP A 372 -1.39 -39.76 -0.87
N GLY A 373 -0.12 -39.35 -0.79
CA GLY A 373 1.04 -40.12 -1.26
C GLY A 373 1.41 -39.91 -2.73
N THR A 374 0.63 -39.12 -3.49
CA THR A 374 0.97 -38.77 -4.88
C THR A 374 2.29 -38.00 -4.93
N LEU A 375 3.17 -38.38 -5.87
CA LEU A 375 4.43 -37.67 -6.11
C LEU A 375 4.30 -36.75 -7.32
N LEU A 376 4.57 -35.46 -7.12
CA LEU A 376 4.69 -34.48 -8.20
C LEU A 376 6.16 -34.09 -8.37
N ASP A 377 6.65 -34.07 -9.60
CA ASP A 377 7.96 -33.48 -9.86
C ASP A 377 7.92 -31.97 -9.65
N ALA A 378 8.96 -31.44 -9.00
CA ALA A 378 9.08 -30.03 -8.66
C ALA A 378 10.55 -29.61 -8.68
N ASP A 379 10.90 -28.67 -9.55
CA ASP A 379 12.23 -28.07 -9.59
C ASP A 379 12.30 -26.79 -8.75
N ILE A 380 11.15 -26.20 -8.43
CA ILE A 380 10.97 -25.06 -7.53
C ILE A 380 9.67 -25.28 -6.75
N CYS A 381 9.70 -25.04 -5.43
CA CYS A 381 8.48 -25.01 -4.63
C CYS A 381 8.28 -23.64 -3.99
N ILE A 382 7.07 -23.09 -3.99
CA ILE A 382 6.76 -21.79 -3.38
C ILE A 382 5.65 -21.96 -2.35
N PHE A 383 5.88 -21.52 -1.12
CA PHE A 383 4.88 -21.51 -0.06
C PHE A 383 4.20 -20.13 0.06
N GLY A 384 2.91 -20.11 -0.25
CA GLY A 384 2.00 -18.96 -0.13
C GLY A 384 0.86 -19.23 0.86
N ILE A 385 1.18 -19.77 2.04
CA ILE A 385 0.21 -20.29 3.02
C ILE A 385 -0.10 -19.33 4.18
N GLY A 386 0.04 -18.03 3.94
CA GLY A 386 -0.13 -16.98 4.94
C GLY A 386 1.13 -16.70 5.76
N SER A 387 0.98 -15.91 6.82
CA SER A 387 2.10 -15.34 7.57
C SER A 387 1.89 -15.35 9.09
N THR A 388 3.00 -15.28 9.81
CA THR A 388 3.07 -14.87 11.22
C THR A 388 3.52 -13.40 11.29
N LEU A 389 3.73 -12.87 12.48
CA LEU A 389 4.06 -11.47 12.72
C LEU A 389 5.44 -11.35 13.37
N TYR A 390 6.22 -10.33 13.00
CA TYR A 390 7.54 -10.07 13.59
C TYR A 390 7.41 -9.35 14.94
N THR A 391 6.89 -10.05 15.96
CA THR A 391 6.60 -9.49 17.30
C THR A 391 7.33 -10.19 18.45
N GLU A 392 8.21 -11.16 18.14
CA GLU A 392 8.97 -11.92 19.14
C GLU A 392 9.83 -11.04 20.06
N PHE A 393 10.44 -9.97 19.52
CA PHE A 393 11.28 -9.03 20.28
C PHE A 393 10.53 -8.21 21.35
N LEU A 394 9.20 -8.28 21.36
CA LEU A 394 8.33 -7.61 22.33
C LEU A 394 8.02 -8.48 23.55
N GLN A 395 8.45 -9.75 23.57
CA GLN A 395 8.31 -10.59 24.75
C GLN A 395 9.03 -9.96 25.94
N GLY A 396 8.29 -9.75 27.04
CA GLY A 396 8.81 -9.07 28.24
C GLY A 396 8.92 -7.54 28.13
N SER A 397 8.46 -6.93 27.04
CA SER A 397 8.48 -5.46 26.88
C SER A 397 7.42 -4.73 27.73
N GLY A 398 6.37 -5.44 28.16
CA GLY A 398 5.17 -4.88 28.77
C GLY A 398 4.00 -4.69 27.79
N ILE A 399 4.22 -4.85 26.48
CA ILE A 399 3.14 -4.80 25.47
C ILE A 399 2.36 -6.12 25.47
N GLY A 400 1.03 -6.02 25.47
CA GLY A 400 0.14 -7.17 25.35
C GLY A 400 0.14 -7.76 23.93
N LEU A 401 0.53 -9.03 23.78
CA LEU A 401 0.47 -9.77 22.52
C LEU A 401 -0.77 -10.68 22.49
N ASN A 402 -1.54 -10.60 21.41
CA ASN A 402 -2.62 -11.54 21.13
C ASN A 402 -2.06 -12.92 20.76
N ARG A 403 -2.92 -13.95 20.80
CA ARG A 403 -2.52 -15.35 20.47
C ARG A 403 -1.88 -15.48 19.08
N ASN A 404 -2.30 -14.68 18.11
CA ASN A 404 -1.75 -14.67 16.75
C ASN A 404 -0.49 -13.79 16.59
N GLY A 405 0.01 -13.20 17.69
CA GLY A 405 1.15 -12.28 17.72
C GLY A 405 0.82 -10.83 17.40
N SER A 406 -0.45 -10.49 17.12
CA SER A 406 -0.86 -9.09 16.85
C SER A 406 -0.94 -8.28 18.13
N ILE A 407 -1.01 -6.96 17.99
CA ILE A 407 -0.99 -6.00 19.11
C ILE A 407 -2.26 -5.16 19.06
N ASN A 408 -3.02 -5.14 20.16
CA ASN A 408 -4.21 -4.30 20.26
C ASN A 408 -3.82 -2.82 20.32
N THR A 409 -4.61 -1.99 19.64
CA THR A 409 -4.50 -0.54 19.73
C THR A 409 -5.80 0.10 20.12
N ASP A 410 -5.71 1.32 20.66
CA ASP A 410 -6.83 2.23 20.69
C ASP A 410 -7.09 2.85 19.29
N GLN A 411 -8.02 3.81 19.23
CA GLN A 411 -8.34 4.53 17.99
C GLN A 411 -7.23 5.48 17.51
N TYR A 412 -6.20 5.72 18.31
CA TYR A 412 -5.04 6.56 17.98
C TYR A 412 -3.81 5.75 17.59
N LEU A 413 -3.96 4.41 17.48
CA LEU A 413 -2.91 3.43 17.23
C LEU A 413 -1.92 3.24 18.38
N GLU A 414 -2.25 3.73 19.58
CA GLU A 414 -1.43 3.59 20.77
C GLU A 414 -1.67 2.23 21.43
N THR A 415 -0.60 1.62 21.93
CA THR A 415 -0.65 0.35 22.66
C THR A 415 -1.01 0.58 24.12
N ASN A 416 -0.96 -0.48 24.94
CA ASN A 416 -1.10 -0.34 26.40
C ASN A 416 0.12 0.34 27.07
N LEU A 417 1.19 0.63 26.33
CA LEU A 417 2.32 1.43 26.81
C LEU A 417 2.25 2.84 26.22
N GLU A 418 2.24 3.84 27.09
CA GLU A 418 2.22 5.25 26.72
C GLU A 418 3.43 5.63 25.85
N GLY A 419 3.17 6.31 24.75
CA GLY A 419 4.17 6.73 23.77
C GLY A 419 4.60 5.62 22.81
N VAL A 420 4.00 4.44 22.87
CA VAL A 420 4.29 3.33 21.95
C VAL A 420 3.08 3.05 21.07
N TYR A 421 3.29 3.23 19.77
CA TYR A 421 2.29 3.06 18.72
C TYR A 421 2.61 1.86 17.85
N VAL A 422 1.60 1.28 17.19
CA VAL A 422 1.78 0.14 16.30
C VAL A 422 0.91 0.26 15.05
N GLY A 423 1.40 -0.21 13.91
CA GLY A 423 0.65 -0.19 12.66
C GLY A 423 1.15 -1.17 11.60
N GLY A 424 0.58 -1.05 10.40
CA GLY A 424 0.74 -2.08 9.36
C GLY A 424 0.17 -3.44 9.78
N ASP A 425 0.72 -4.51 9.21
CA ASP A 425 0.19 -5.88 9.32
C ASP A 425 0.08 -6.42 10.76
N ILE A 426 0.78 -5.82 11.73
CA ILE A 426 0.84 -6.31 13.13
C ILE A 426 -0.21 -5.69 14.05
N ALA A 427 -0.84 -4.59 13.63
CA ALA A 427 -1.84 -3.91 14.43
C ALA A 427 -3.19 -4.64 14.35
N ASN A 428 -3.73 -4.97 15.52
CA ASN A 428 -5.14 -5.24 15.70
C ASN A 428 -5.80 -3.91 16.07
N ALA A 429 -6.33 -3.22 15.06
CA ALA A 429 -6.80 -1.84 15.13
C ALA A 429 -8.29 -1.74 14.74
N PRO A 430 -9.02 -0.70 15.20
CA PRO A 430 -10.44 -0.56 14.94
C PRO A 430 -10.74 -0.25 13.47
N VAL A 431 -11.74 -0.93 12.89
CA VAL A 431 -12.20 -0.74 11.52
C VAL A 431 -13.44 0.14 11.50
N HIS A 432 -13.30 1.39 11.05
CA HIS A 432 -14.38 2.38 11.06
C HIS A 432 -15.59 1.96 10.22
N SER A 433 -15.38 1.40 9.02
CA SER A 433 -16.47 0.93 8.16
C SER A 433 -17.23 -0.29 8.72
N ASN A 434 -16.75 -0.88 9.80
CA ASN A 434 -17.32 -2.07 10.44
C ASN A 434 -17.49 -1.86 11.96
N ASP A 435 -18.09 -0.73 12.32
CA ASP A 435 -18.51 -0.36 13.68
C ASP A 435 -17.38 -0.41 14.74
N GLY A 436 -16.15 -0.12 14.31
CA GLY A 436 -14.98 -0.08 15.21
C GLY A 436 -14.47 -1.46 15.63
N GLN A 437 -14.94 -2.55 15.01
CA GLN A 437 -14.43 -3.89 15.29
C GLN A 437 -12.91 -3.93 15.09
N GLN A 438 -12.21 -4.48 16.06
CA GLN A 438 -10.77 -4.70 16.00
C GLN A 438 -10.42 -5.79 14.96
N ALA A 439 -9.47 -5.49 14.09
CA ALA A 439 -9.01 -6.45 13.09
C ALA A 439 -7.51 -6.30 12.77
N THR A 440 -6.88 -7.41 12.40
CA THR A 440 -5.53 -7.45 11.84
C THR A 440 -5.62 -7.58 10.32
N ILE A 441 -5.29 -6.52 9.59
CA ILE A 441 -5.47 -6.44 8.13
C ILE A 441 -4.14 -6.10 7.44
N GLY A 442 -3.67 -7.02 6.58
CA GLY A 442 -2.41 -6.88 5.82
C GLY A 442 -2.57 -6.18 4.48
N HIS A 443 -3.24 -5.02 4.43
CA HIS A 443 -3.43 -4.25 3.20
C HIS A 443 -2.39 -3.13 3.08
N TYR A 444 -1.77 -3.00 1.90
CA TYR A 444 -0.73 -2.01 1.64
C TYR A 444 -1.19 -0.55 1.90
N PRO A 445 -2.38 -0.10 1.43
CA PRO A 445 -2.89 1.24 1.74
C PRO A 445 -3.09 1.49 3.24
N LEU A 446 -3.73 0.54 3.92
CA LEU A 446 -4.03 0.65 5.34
C LEU A 446 -2.74 0.75 6.18
N ALA A 447 -1.69 0.03 5.77
CA ALA A 447 -0.39 0.11 6.42
C ALA A 447 0.21 1.52 6.37
N GLN A 448 0.14 2.19 5.21
CA GLN A 448 0.55 3.60 5.09
C GLN A 448 -0.35 4.53 5.90
N TYR A 449 -1.66 4.30 5.89
CA TYR A 449 -2.60 5.09 6.69
C TYR A 449 -2.30 4.99 8.18
N HIS A 450 -2.00 3.79 8.68
CA HIS A 450 -1.52 3.60 10.05
C HIS A 450 -0.24 4.41 10.32
N GLY A 451 0.70 4.43 9.36
CA GLY A 451 1.96 5.18 9.50
C GLY A 451 1.73 6.69 9.67
N ARG A 452 0.87 7.26 8.83
CA ARG A 452 0.48 8.67 8.91
C ARG A 452 -0.20 8.99 10.25
N LEU A 453 -1.18 8.20 10.64
CA LEU A 453 -1.95 8.41 11.88
C LEU A 453 -1.07 8.29 13.14
N ALA A 454 -0.19 7.30 13.18
CA ALA A 454 0.76 7.16 14.28
C ALA A 454 1.66 8.40 14.40
N ALA A 455 2.19 8.92 13.29
CA ALA A 455 3.00 10.14 13.32
C ALA A 455 2.23 11.36 13.86
N LEU A 456 0.99 11.58 13.41
CA LEU A 456 0.13 12.66 13.90
C LEU A 456 -0.11 12.55 15.42
N ASN A 457 -0.33 11.33 15.92
CA ASN A 457 -0.62 11.09 17.34
C ASN A 457 0.66 11.11 18.20
N MET A 458 1.80 10.69 17.65
CA MET A 458 3.10 10.85 18.29
C MET A 458 3.44 12.32 18.57
N ILE A 459 2.98 13.27 17.75
CA ILE A 459 3.16 14.71 17.99
C ILE A 459 1.98 15.38 18.72
N GLY A 460 0.98 14.61 19.16
CA GLY A 460 -0.10 15.09 20.03
C GLY A 460 -1.33 15.66 19.31
N LYS A 461 -1.56 15.35 18.02
CA LYS A 461 -2.74 15.85 17.28
C LYS A 461 -4.06 15.13 17.60
N ALA A 462 -4.04 14.01 18.33
CA ALA A 462 -5.23 13.24 18.73
C ALA A 462 -6.20 12.98 17.57
N THR A 463 -5.69 12.47 16.45
CA THR A 463 -6.45 12.15 15.25
C THR A 463 -6.90 10.67 15.28
N PRO A 464 -8.21 10.38 15.34
CA PRO A 464 -8.70 9.00 15.40
C PRO A 464 -8.63 8.30 14.03
N LEU A 465 -8.40 6.99 14.05
CA LEU A 465 -8.38 6.13 12.88
C LEU A 465 -9.79 5.96 12.30
N LYS A 466 -9.99 6.44 11.08
CA LYS A 466 -11.22 6.22 10.29
C LYS A 466 -10.98 5.22 9.16
N ALA A 467 -10.53 4.01 9.49
CA ALA A 467 -10.12 3.01 8.50
C ALA A 467 -11.29 2.47 7.67
N VAL A 468 -11.19 2.61 6.35
CA VAL A 468 -12.01 1.89 5.36
C VAL A 468 -11.06 1.02 4.54
N PRO A 469 -10.91 -0.27 4.87
CA PRO A 469 -9.91 -1.11 4.22
C PRO A 469 -10.17 -1.23 2.72
N PHE A 470 -9.13 -0.98 1.93
CA PHE A 470 -9.15 -1.09 0.47
C PHE A 470 -7.96 -1.93 0.00
N PHE A 471 -8.16 -2.83 -0.96
CA PHE A 471 -7.07 -3.49 -1.65
C PHE A 471 -7.39 -3.79 -3.11
N TRP A 472 -6.37 -4.23 -3.85
CA TRP A 472 -6.49 -4.64 -5.24
C TRP A 472 -5.56 -5.80 -5.54
N THR A 473 -5.87 -6.51 -6.61
CA THR A 473 -4.92 -7.42 -7.27
C THR A 473 -5.16 -7.40 -8.78
N VAL A 474 -4.16 -7.81 -9.55
CA VAL A 474 -4.27 -7.99 -10.99
C VAL A 474 -3.83 -9.41 -11.31
N LEU A 475 -4.75 -10.20 -11.86
CA LEU A 475 -4.51 -11.59 -12.25
C LEU A 475 -4.75 -11.68 -13.76
N PHE A 476 -3.70 -11.96 -14.54
CA PHE A 476 -3.77 -12.01 -16.02
C PHE A 476 -4.42 -10.79 -16.68
N GLY A 477 -4.09 -9.59 -16.20
CA GLY A 477 -4.64 -8.32 -16.71
C GLY A 477 -6.07 -8.02 -16.23
N LYS A 478 -6.71 -8.92 -15.47
CA LYS A 478 -8.00 -8.68 -14.82
C LYS A 478 -7.77 -8.01 -13.47
N SER A 479 -8.24 -6.77 -13.36
CA SER A 479 -8.11 -5.97 -12.15
C SER A 479 -9.27 -6.23 -11.20
N PHE A 480 -8.94 -6.77 -10.03
CA PHE A 480 -9.87 -6.94 -8.93
C PHE A 480 -9.66 -5.83 -7.91
N ARG A 481 -10.75 -5.26 -7.41
CA ARG A 481 -10.78 -4.22 -6.39
C ARG A 481 -11.66 -4.70 -5.25
N TYR A 482 -11.32 -4.35 -4.02
CA TYR A 482 -12.11 -4.72 -2.84
C TYR A 482 -12.09 -3.60 -1.81
N CYS A 483 -13.24 -3.35 -1.19
CA CYS A 483 -13.40 -2.42 -0.07
C CYS A 483 -14.23 -3.08 1.04
N GLY A 484 -13.88 -2.80 2.30
CA GLY A 484 -14.55 -3.31 3.49
C GLY A 484 -13.76 -4.41 4.19
N TYR A 485 -14.39 -5.05 5.17
CA TYR A 485 -13.79 -6.15 5.93
C TYR A 485 -14.86 -6.90 6.70
N GLY A 486 -14.69 -8.22 6.81
CA GLY A 486 -15.48 -9.09 7.67
C GLY A 486 -15.81 -10.41 6.98
N GLN A 487 -16.53 -11.26 7.70
CA GLN A 487 -17.01 -12.55 7.19
C GLN A 487 -18.47 -12.41 6.77
N PRO A 488 -18.81 -12.61 5.48
CA PRO A 488 -20.18 -12.51 5.00
C PRO A 488 -21.01 -13.77 5.35
N ASP A 489 -22.31 -13.55 5.55
CA ASP A 489 -23.33 -14.60 5.57
C ASP A 489 -23.78 -14.97 4.15
N GLU A 490 -23.75 -14.01 3.22
CA GLU A 490 -24.19 -14.16 1.83
C GLU A 490 -23.33 -13.31 0.88
N VAL A 491 -23.20 -13.78 -0.36
CA VAL A 491 -22.54 -13.03 -1.45
C VAL A 491 -23.51 -12.90 -2.61
N ILE A 492 -23.82 -11.66 -2.99
CA ILE A 492 -24.66 -11.34 -4.15
C ILE A 492 -23.76 -10.85 -5.27
N VAL A 493 -23.84 -11.47 -6.45
CA VAL A 493 -23.01 -11.12 -7.61
C VAL A 493 -23.87 -10.52 -8.70
N GLU A 494 -23.51 -9.31 -9.13
CA GLU A 494 -24.19 -8.54 -10.17
C GLU A 494 -23.29 -8.33 -11.38
N GLY A 495 -23.84 -8.56 -12.58
CA GLY A 495 -23.13 -8.46 -13.86
C GLY A 495 -22.71 -9.82 -14.44
N ASP A 496 -21.70 -9.81 -15.30
CA ASP A 496 -21.26 -10.99 -16.04
C ASP A 496 -20.03 -11.61 -15.36
N LEU A 497 -20.27 -12.60 -14.51
CA LEU A 497 -19.21 -13.33 -13.84
C LEU A 497 -18.31 -14.11 -14.82
N ALA A 498 -18.89 -14.71 -15.88
CA ALA A 498 -18.14 -15.48 -16.86
C ALA A 498 -17.12 -14.61 -17.60
N ALA A 499 -17.49 -13.37 -17.94
CA ALA A 499 -16.60 -12.38 -18.56
C ALA A 499 -15.65 -11.67 -17.57
N LEU A 500 -15.76 -11.95 -16.26
CA LEU A 500 -15.08 -11.22 -15.18
C LEU A 500 -15.39 -9.71 -15.20
N LYS A 501 -16.67 -9.38 -15.41
CA LYS A 501 -17.23 -8.02 -15.43
C LYS A 501 -18.38 -7.91 -14.44
N PHE A 502 -18.06 -7.96 -13.16
CA PHE A 502 -19.05 -8.07 -12.08
C PHE A 502 -18.73 -7.17 -10.88
N VAL A 503 -19.73 -7.01 -10.02
CA VAL A 503 -19.63 -6.49 -8.66
C VAL A 503 -20.16 -7.57 -7.71
N ALA A 504 -19.47 -7.85 -6.63
CA ALA A 504 -19.91 -8.76 -5.58
C ALA A 504 -20.14 -7.98 -4.28
N PHE A 505 -21.33 -8.11 -3.71
CA PHE A 505 -21.73 -7.52 -2.44
C PHE A 505 -21.60 -8.59 -1.35
N TYR A 506 -20.85 -8.29 -0.29
CA TYR A 506 -20.66 -9.19 0.85
C TYR A 506 -21.62 -8.77 1.96
N ILE A 507 -22.66 -9.56 2.17
CA ILE A 507 -23.73 -9.28 3.13
C ILE A 507 -23.38 -9.97 4.45
N GLY A 508 -23.27 -9.20 5.52
CA GLY A 508 -23.10 -9.69 6.88
C GLY A 508 -24.41 -9.71 7.66
N LYS A 509 -24.27 -9.87 8.97
CA LYS A 509 -25.40 -9.93 9.90
C LYS A 509 -26.33 -8.73 9.76
N GLY A 510 -27.65 -8.99 9.87
CA GLY A 510 -28.67 -7.94 9.76
C GLY A 510 -28.77 -7.32 8.36
N GLY A 511 -28.26 -7.99 7.32
CA GLY A 511 -28.35 -7.53 5.94
C GLY A 511 -27.39 -6.40 5.59
N ARG A 512 -26.44 -6.03 6.45
CA ARG A 512 -25.46 -4.97 6.18
C ARG A 512 -24.47 -5.41 5.11
N VAL A 513 -24.17 -4.55 4.15
CA VAL A 513 -23.05 -4.74 3.21
C VAL A 513 -21.76 -4.41 3.94
N ILE A 514 -21.00 -5.44 4.33
CA ILE A 514 -19.74 -5.31 5.09
C ILE A 514 -18.52 -5.20 4.18
N GLY A 515 -18.69 -5.48 2.89
CA GLY A 515 -17.68 -5.29 1.88
C GLY A 515 -18.24 -5.36 0.46
N MET A 516 -17.42 -4.97 -0.50
CA MET A 516 -17.72 -5.08 -1.91
C MET A 516 -16.45 -5.39 -2.70
N SER A 517 -16.55 -6.22 -3.73
CA SER A 517 -15.48 -6.40 -4.71
C SER A 517 -15.98 -6.19 -6.13
N SER A 518 -15.08 -5.88 -7.05
CA SER A 518 -15.41 -5.84 -8.46
C SER A 518 -14.27 -6.34 -9.31
N CYS A 519 -14.61 -6.77 -10.52
CA CYS A 519 -13.66 -6.96 -11.60
C CYS A 519 -14.17 -6.20 -12.84
N GLN A 520 -13.33 -5.33 -13.40
CA GLN A 520 -13.64 -4.52 -14.60
C GLN A 520 -14.94 -3.69 -14.51
N ARG A 521 -15.30 -3.19 -13.32
CA ARG A 521 -16.50 -2.37 -13.06
C ARG A 521 -16.19 -1.13 -12.21
N ASP A 522 -15.05 -0.49 -12.49
CA ASP A 522 -14.68 0.78 -11.83
C ASP A 522 -15.66 1.91 -12.19
N PRO A 523 -15.89 2.90 -11.29
CA PRO A 523 -15.24 3.11 -9.99
C PRO A 523 -16.05 2.65 -8.78
N VAL A 524 -16.98 1.69 -8.93
CA VAL A 524 -17.96 1.31 -7.89
C VAL A 524 -17.37 1.04 -6.50
N ILE A 525 -16.18 0.44 -6.44
CA ILE A 525 -15.51 0.12 -5.17
C ILE A 525 -14.94 1.38 -4.51
N ALA A 526 -14.44 2.34 -5.30
CA ALA A 526 -14.04 3.64 -4.77
C ALA A 526 -15.25 4.45 -4.28
N GLN A 527 -16.39 4.35 -4.98
CA GLN A 527 -17.64 4.98 -4.55
C GLN A 527 -18.16 4.37 -3.24
N PHE A 528 -18.12 3.05 -3.10
CA PHE A 528 -18.48 2.37 -1.85
C PHE A 528 -17.54 2.73 -0.69
N ALA A 529 -16.24 2.89 -0.96
CA ALA A 529 -15.28 3.33 0.04
C ALA A 529 -15.57 4.76 0.52
N GLU A 530 -15.87 5.70 -0.38
CA GLU A 530 -16.29 7.06 -0.01
C GLU A 530 -17.61 7.07 0.76
N TYR A 531 -18.60 6.30 0.30
CA TYR A 531 -19.87 6.13 1.00
C TYR A 531 -19.66 5.66 2.45
N SER A 532 -18.89 4.58 2.63
CA SER A 532 -18.55 4.01 3.94
C SER A 532 -17.77 4.98 4.82
N SER A 533 -16.85 5.75 4.23
CA SER A 533 -16.00 6.70 4.97
C SER A 533 -16.76 7.89 5.56
N GLN A 534 -17.93 8.21 5.00
CA GLN A 534 -18.84 9.25 5.48
C GLN A 534 -19.79 8.70 6.57
N GLY A 535 -19.57 7.48 7.06
CA GLY A 535 -20.42 6.82 8.06
C GLY A 535 -21.75 6.30 7.52
N LYS A 536 -21.94 6.30 6.19
CA LYS A 536 -23.15 5.76 5.57
C LYS A 536 -23.04 4.23 5.52
N VAL A 537 -24.17 3.56 5.72
CA VAL A 537 -24.28 2.10 5.73
C VAL A 537 -25.22 1.68 4.61
N LEU A 538 -24.83 0.65 3.86
CA LEU A 538 -25.63 0.06 2.80
C LEU A 538 -26.18 -1.27 3.29
N HIS A 539 -27.47 -1.53 3.05
CA HIS A 539 -28.14 -2.78 3.38
C HIS A 539 -28.57 -3.53 2.12
N LYS A 540 -28.80 -4.84 2.25
CA LYS A 540 -29.28 -5.70 1.17
C LYS A 540 -30.56 -5.18 0.52
N GLU A 541 -31.46 -4.60 1.32
CA GLU A 541 -32.73 -4.05 0.86
C GLU A 541 -32.53 -2.87 -0.11
N ASP A 542 -31.48 -2.06 0.09
CA ASP A 542 -31.12 -0.93 -0.77
C ASP A 542 -30.63 -1.37 -2.16
N LEU A 543 -30.34 -2.66 -2.34
CA LEU A 543 -29.88 -3.22 -3.62
C LEU A 543 -31.04 -3.53 -4.58
N THR A 544 -32.30 -3.37 -4.13
CA THR A 544 -33.50 -3.66 -4.93
C THR A 544 -34.36 -2.40 -5.08
N PRO A 545 -34.93 -2.10 -6.26
CA PRO A 545 -34.82 -2.82 -7.53
C PRO A 545 -33.54 -2.52 -8.33
N ASN A 546 -32.71 -1.57 -7.86
CA ASN A 546 -31.49 -1.16 -8.54
C ASN A 546 -30.28 -1.31 -7.60
N PRO A 547 -29.38 -2.29 -7.83
CA PRO A 547 -28.22 -2.56 -6.95
C PRO A 547 -27.19 -1.43 -6.88
N PHE A 548 -27.31 -0.44 -7.77
CA PHE A 548 -26.42 0.72 -7.86
C PHE A 548 -27.14 2.05 -7.58
N GLY A 549 -28.38 2.03 -7.07
CA GLY A 549 -29.16 3.24 -6.80
C GLY A 549 -28.60 4.15 -5.69
N TRP A 550 -27.70 3.62 -4.86
CA TRP A 550 -26.99 4.37 -3.80
C TRP A 550 -25.82 5.22 -4.35
N ILE A 551 -25.44 5.02 -5.61
CA ILE A 551 -24.37 5.77 -6.25
C ILE A 551 -24.93 7.12 -6.71
N PRO A 552 -24.30 8.26 -6.35
CA PRO A 552 -24.70 9.57 -6.87
C PRO A 552 -24.70 9.58 -8.41
N ALA A 553 -25.73 10.20 -8.99
CA ALA A 553 -25.93 10.30 -10.44
C ALA A 553 -24.86 11.13 -11.15
#